data_AF-A0A7Y0G508-F1
#
_entry.id   AF-A0A7Y0G508-F1
#
_cell.length_a   1.000
_cell.length_b   1.000
_cell.length_c   1.000
_cell.angle_alpha   90.00
_cell.angle_beta   90.00
_cell.angle_gamma   90.00
#
_symmetry.space_group_name_H-M   'P 1'
#
loop_
_entity.id
_entity.type
_entity.pdbx_description
1 polymer ?
#
loop_
_entity_poly.entity_id
_entity_poly.type
_entity_poly.pdbx_seq_one_letter_code
_entity_poly.pdbx_strand_id
1 'polypeptide(L)'
;MGVTFLQQLGTADPRLMITGKPLRDQGSVVEALFALGWPERIVWEVLQRPLPQPLRKDPSAIIAKRLRDMLEAPVPVPRQMTQDGEMWEEDRPTPTPRQYRSGDSVLGARYECDGDEGLCGRPVAVQGEWCVVHAHEHEPAW
;
A
#
# COMPACT_ATOMS: atom_id res chain seq x y z
N MET A 1 9.64 26.29 2.12
CA MET A 1 8.84 25.18 2.67
C MET A 1 7.37 25.41 2.31
N GLY A 2 6.62 24.33 2.10
CA GLY A 2 5.22 24.33 1.63
C GLY A 2 4.99 24.99 0.26
N VAL A 3 4.89 26.31 0.25
CA VAL A 3 4.71 27.14 -0.96
C VAL A 3 5.88 26.99 -1.94
N THR A 4 7.13 27.03 -1.44
CA THR A 4 8.33 26.88 -2.30
C THR A 4 8.36 25.52 -2.99
N PHE A 5 7.92 24.48 -2.29
CA PHE A 5 7.82 23.12 -2.82
C PHE A 5 6.77 23.05 -3.95
N LEU A 6 5.59 23.63 -3.73
CA LEU A 6 4.56 23.70 -4.77
C LEU A 6 4.96 24.57 -5.96
N GLN A 7 5.78 25.61 -5.75
CA GLN A 7 6.36 26.39 -6.84
C GLN A 7 7.33 25.56 -7.68
N GLN A 8 8.24 24.82 -7.05
CA GLN A 8 9.14 23.90 -7.75
C GLN A 8 8.36 22.84 -8.53
N LEU A 9 7.31 22.28 -7.92
CA LEU A 9 6.41 21.34 -8.58
C LEU A 9 5.72 21.97 -9.80
N GLY A 10 5.20 23.19 -9.67
CA GLY A 10 4.56 23.92 -10.77
C GLY A 10 5.54 24.33 -11.87
N THR A 11 6.82 24.56 -11.55
CA THR A 11 7.88 24.75 -12.56
C THR A 11 8.19 23.44 -13.28
N ALA A 12 8.20 22.31 -12.58
CA ALA A 12 8.43 20.99 -13.17
C ALA A 12 7.24 20.49 -14.02
N ASP A 13 6.01 20.81 -13.62
CA ASP A 13 4.79 20.51 -14.38
C ASP A 13 3.81 21.72 -14.38
N PRO A 14 3.90 22.59 -15.39
CA PRO A 14 3.05 23.79 -15.49
C PRO A 14 1.55 23.49 -15.59
N ARG A 15 1.16 22.27 -15.98
CA ARG A 15 -0.24 21.87 -16.14
C ARG A 15 -0.97 21.78 -14.79
N LEU A 16 -0.24 21.68 -13.69
CA LEU A 16 -0.81 21.64 -12.35
C LEU A 16 -1.36 23.00 -11.90
N MET A 17 -0.98 24.10 -12.58
CA MET A 17 -1.52 25.47 -12.44
C MET A 17 -1.68 25.94 -10.98
N ILE A 18 -0.72 25.62 -10.12
CA ILE A 18 -0.77 26.00 -8.70
C ILE A 18 -0.28 27.45 -8.56
N THR A 19 -1.20 28.41 -8.63
CA THR A 19 -0.89 29.85 -8.51
C THR A 19 -1.85 30.58 -7.57
N GLY A 20 -1.52 31.82 -7.20
CA GLY A 20 -2.41 32.72 -6.46
C GLY A 20 -2.79 32.23 -5.05
N LYS A 21 -4.04 32.45 -4.64
CA LYS A 21 -4.55 32.04 -3.33
C LYS A 21 -4.46 30.52 -3.08
N PRO A 22 -4.82 29.64 -4.04
CA PRO A 22 -4.63 28.19 -3.89
C PRO A 22 -3.20 27.78 -3.53
N LEU A 23 -2.18 28.44 -4.09
CA LEU A 23 -0.79 28.13 -3.79
C LEU A 23 -0.46 28.34 -2.29
N ARG A 24 -0.97 29.41 -1.68
CA ARG A 24 -0.75 29.68 -0.25
C ARG A 24 -1.51 28.69 0.62
N ASP A 25 -2.79 28.46 0.32
CA ASP A 25 -3.66 27.58 1.10
C ASP A 25 -3.15 26.13 1.06
N GLN A 26 -2.77 25.64 -0.13
CA GLN A 26 -2.20 24.31 -0.31
C GLN A 26 -0.78 24.22 0.26
N GLY A 27 0.01 25.30 0.19
CA GLY A 27 1.33 25.36 0.78
C GLY A 27 1.30 25.13 2.29
N SER A 28 0.30 25.68 2.99
CA SER A 28 0.09 25.42 4.43
C SER A 28 -0.23 23.95 4.72
N VAL A 29 -0.97 23.28 3.83
CA VAL A 29 -1.27 21.85 3.97
C VAL A 29 -0.03 21.00 3.75
N VAL A 30 0.80 21.33 2.76
CA VAL A 30 2.09 20.66 2.53
C VAL A 30 3.00 20.82 3.75
N GLU A 31 3.04 22.02 4.35
CA GLU A 31 3.79 22.25 5.59
C GLU A 31 3.30 21.35 6.73
N ALA A 32 1.98 21.20 6.88
CA ALA A 32 1.39 20.30 7.86
C ALA A 32 1.75 18.83 7.61
N LEU A 33 1.74 18.38 6.35
CA LEU A 33 2.15 17.02 6.00
C LEU A 33 3.62 16.77 6.39
N PHE A 34 4.52 17.72 6.11
CA PHE A 34 5.92 17.62 6.53
C PHE A 34 6.07 17.61 8.05
N ALA A 35 5.30 18.42 8.77
CA ALA A 35 5.27 18.41 10.24
C ALA A 35 4.76 17.08 10.82
N LEU A 36 3.86 16.38 10.11
CA LEU A 36 3.40 15.04 10.44
C LEU A 36 4.41 13.94 10.08
N GLY A 37 5.55 14.29 9.46
CA GLY A 37 6.60 13.34 9.09
C GLY A 37 6.45 12.72 7.71
N TRP A 38 5.57 13.26 6.84
CA TRP A 38 5.51 12.81 5.45
C TRP A 38 6.85 13.09 4.73
N PRO A 39 7.46 12.08 4.09
CA PRO A 39 8.68 12.32 3.32
C PRO A 39 8.39 13.17 2.08
N GLU A 40 9.23 14.18 1.84
CA GLU A 40 9.09 15.11 0.71
C GLU A 40 8.94 14.39 -0.64
N ARG A 41 9.75 13.35 -0.87
CA ARG A 41 9.68 12.51 -2.07
C ARG A 41 8.29 11.91 -2.31
N ILE A 42 7.62 11.47 -1.24
CA ILE A 42 6.29 10.83 -1.35
C ILE A 42 5.23 11.88 -1.65
N VAL A 43 5.32 13.05 -1.00
CA VAL A 43 4.44 14.17 -1.32
C VAL A 43 4.61 14.57 -2.78
N TRP A 44 5.84 14.65 -3.26
CA TRP A 44 6.14 14.98 -4.66
C TRP A 44 5.53 13.97 -5.63
N GLU A 45 5.78 12.67 -5.42
CA GLU A 45 5.25 11.58 -6.25
C GLU A 45 3.72 11.58 -6.30
N VAL A 46 3.05 11.78 -5.17
CA VAL A 46 1.58 11.83 -5.12
C VAL A 46 1.05 13.02 -5.91
N LEU A 47 1.68 14.19 -5.79
CA LEU A 47 1.22 15.38 -6.49
C LEU A 47 1.55 15.36 -7.99
N GLN A 48 2.61 14.68 -8.42
CA GLN A 48 2.96 14.51 -9.84
C GLN A 48 2.13 13.47 -10.61
N ARG A 49 1.28 12.69 -9.93
CA ARG A 49 0.43 11.71 -10.62
C ARG A 49 -0.34 12.34 -11.78
N PRO A 50 -0.51 11.65 -12.92
CA PRO A 50 -1.24 12.19 -14.07
C PRO A 50 -2.59 12.78 -13.70
N LEU A 51 -2.96 13.90 -14.33
CA LEU A 51 -4.30 14.46 -14.18
C LEU A 51 -5.32 13.50 -14.81
N PRO A 52 -6.51 13.36 -14.20
CA PRO A 52 -7.58 12.50 -14.73
C PRO A 52 -8.00 12.96 -16.12
N GLN A 53 -8.27 11.98 -17.00
CA GLN A 53 -8.79 12.20 -18.34
C GLN A 53 -10.18 11.56 -18.47
N PRO A 54 -11.21 12.30 -18.93
CA PRO A 54 -11.19 13.72 -19.26
C PRO A 54 -11.07 14.62 -18.02
N LEU A 55 -10.43 15.78 -18.17
CA LEU A 55 -10.29 16.74 -17.08
C LEU A 55 -11.64 17.45 -16.85
N ARG A 56 -12.38 17.01 -15.82
CA ARG A 56 -13.69 17.57 -15.45
C ARG A 56 -13.62 18.65 -14.37
N LYS A 57 -12.46 18.81 -13.73
CA LYS A 57 -12.23 19.70 -12.58
C LYS A 57 -10.95 20.49 -12.77
N ASP A 58 -10.85 21.63 -12.11
CA ASP A 58 -9.63 22.44 -12.12
C ASP A 58 -8.44 21.64 -11.55
N PRO A 59 -7.25 21.74 -12.16
CA PRO A 59 -6.03 21.09 -11.67
C PRO A 59 -5.76 21.37 -10.18
N SER A 60 -5.93 22.63 -9.75
CA SER A 60 -5.76 23.03 -8.35
C SER A 60 -6.73 22.33 -7.39
N ALA A 61 -7.95 22.00 -7.84
CA ALA A 61 -8.91 21.26 -7.04
C ALA A 61 -8.53 19.77 -6.92
N ILE A 62 -7.91 19.20 -7.94
CA ILE A 62 -7.37 17.83 -7.92
C ILE A 62 -6.18 17.75 -6.95
N ILE A 63 -5.27 18.73 -6.99
CA ILE A 63 -4.17 18.84 -6.03
C ILE A 63 -4.68 19.00 -4.59
N ALA A 64 -5.64 19.90 -4.37
CA ALA A 64 -6.26 20.08 -3.06
C ALA A 64 -6.95 18.80 -2.55
N LYS A 65 -7.53 17.99 -3.45
CA LYS A 65 -8.06 16.67 -3.08
C LYS A 65 -6.93 15.73 -2.65
N ARG A 66 -5.87 15.59 -3.45
CA ARG A 66 -4.74 14.71 -3.13
C ARG A 66 -4.12 15.04 -1.77
N LEU A 67 -3.92 16.33 -1.49
CA LEU A 67 -3.40 16.77 -0.20
C LEU A 67 -4.31 16.40 0.98
N ARG A 68 -5.64 16.50 0.82
CA ARG A 68 -6.59 16.05 1.84
C ARG A 68 -6.58 14.54 2.02
N ASP A 69 -6.57 13.79 0.92
CA ASP A 69 -6.47 12.33 0.97
C ASP A 69 -5.19 11.88 1.71
N MET A 70 -4.09 12.64 1.61
CA MET A 70 -2.86 12.38 2.37
C MET A 70 -2.99 12.70 3.87
N LEU A 71 -3.74 13.74 4.26
CA LEU A 71 -3.97 14.03 5.67
C LEU A 71 -4.81 12.95 6.37
N GLU A 72 -5.68 12.27 5.62
CA GLU A 72 -6.50 11.16 6.12
C GLU A 72 -5.76 9.82 6.11
N ALA A 73 -4.67 9.71 5.36
CA ALA A 73 -3.87 8.50 5.24
C ALA A 73 -2.83 8.37 6.38
N PRO A 74 -2.50 7.14 6.81
CA PRO A 74 -1.40 6.93 7.75
C PRO A 74 -0.07 7.37 7.13
N VAL A 75 0.78 8.01 7.94
CA VAL A 75 2.11 8.44 7.52
C VAL A 75 2.94 7.20 7.14
N PRO A 76 3.57 7.17 5.95
CA PRO A 76 4.31 6.01 5.50
C PRO A 76 5.57 5.82 6.35
N VAL A 77 5.62 4.75 7.14
CA VAL A 77 6.83 4.34 7.84
C VAL A 77 7.80 3.70 6.83
N PRO A 78 9.08 4.09 6.81
CA PRO A 78 10.09 3.38 6.04
C PRO A 78 10.11 1.93 6.51
N ARG A 79 9.84 0.98 5.60
CA ARG A 79 10.11 -0.43 5.87
C ARG A 79 11.61 -0.54 6.11
N GLN A 80 12.03 -0.77 7.36
CA GLN A 80 13.39 -1.22 7.60
C GLN A 80 13.51 -2.56 6.85
N MET A 81 14.27 -2.55 5.76
CA MET A 81 14.76 -3.79 5.19
C MET A 81 15.59 -4.43 6.29
N THR A 82 15.05 -5.43 6.98
CA THR A 82 15.86 -6.34 7.78
C THR A 82 16.90 -6.90 6.82
N GLN A 83 18.17 -6.66 7.13
CA GLN A 83 19.32 -7.20 6.40
C GLN A 83 19.41 -8.71 6.64
N ASP A 84 18.39 -9.46 6.26
CA ASP A 84 18.56 -10.84 5.84
C ASP A 84 18.67 -10.75 4.32
N GLY A 85 19.93 -10.67 3.87
CA GLY A 85 20.32 -10.30 2.53
C GLY A 85 19.79 -11.27 1.48
N GLU A 86 18.69 -10.88 0.84
CA GLU A 86 18.39 -11.27 -0.53
C GLU A 86 18.84 -10.10 -1.42
N MET A 87 20.06 -10.23 -1.94
CA MET A 87 20.59 -9.39 -3.01
C MET A 87 19.61 -9.49 -4.18
N TRP A 88 18.82 -8.44 -4.40
CA TRP A 88 17.95 -8.34 -5.56
C TRP A 88 18.84 -8.28 -6.81
N GLU A 89 19.01 -9.39 -7.49
CA GLU A 89 19.57 -9.44 -8.85
C GLU A 89 18.65 -8.60 -9.76
N GLU A 90 19.09 -7.39 -10.06
CA GLU A 90 18.40 -6.37 -10.87
C GLU A 90 18.30 -6.75 -12.37
N ASP A 91 18.71 -7.97 -12.75
CA ASP A 91 18.75 -8.47 -14.13
C ASP A 91 18.08 -9.84 -14.32
N ARG A 92 17.17 -10.22 -13.40
CA ARG A 92 16.24 -11.32 -13.67
C ARG A 92 15.00 -10.75 -14.34
N PRO A 93 14.63 -11.21 -15.56
CA PRO A 93 13.36 -10.81 -16.14
C PRO A 93 12.27 -11.15 -15.14
N THR A 94 11.46 -10.14 -14.78
CA THR A 94 10.28 -10.32 -13.95
C THR A 94 9.55 -11.56 -14.44
N PRO A 95 9.41 -12.62 -13.61
CA PRO A 95 8.67 -13.80 -14.03
C PRO A 95 7.31 -13.31 -14.49
N THR A 96 7.02 -13.47 -15.79
CA THR A 96 5.72 -13.11 -16.32
C THR A 96 4.69 -13.81 -15.43
N PRO A 97 3.75 -13.07 -14.81
CA PRO A 97 2.75 -13.72 -13.99
C PRO A 97 2.09 -14.80 -14.85
N ARG A 98 2.00 -16.02 -14.30
CA ARG A 98 1.38 -17.15 -14.99
C ARG A 98 0.05 -16.65 -15.52
N GLN A 99 -0.14 -16.74 -16.84
CA GLN A 99 -1.37 -16.28 -17.49
C GLN A 99 -2.55 -16.82 -16.70
N TYR A 100 -3.37 -15.91 -16.17
CA TYR A 100 -4.55 -16.26 -15.40
C TYR A 100 -5.51 -17.01 -16.32
N ARG A 101 -5.45 -18.34 -16.32
CA ARG A 101 -6.56 -19.15 -16.78
C ARG A 101 -7.63 -19.01 -15.71
N SER A 102 -8.69 -18.28 -16.02
CA SER A 102 -9.94 -18.34 -15.27
C SER A 102 -10.36 -19.80 -15.16
N GLY A 103 -10.07 -20.44 -14.03
CA GLY A 103 -10.30 -21.87 -13.82
C GLY A 103 -9.45 -22.50 -12.71
N ASP A 104 -8.28 -21.94 -12.39
CA ASP A 104 -7.49 -22.38 -11.22
C ASP A 104 -7.99 -21.67 -9.96
N SER A 105 -9.06 -22.21 -9.37
CA SER A 105 -9.45 -21.87 -8.01
C SER A 105 -8.31 -22.28 -7.07
N VAL A 106 -7.51 -21.32 -6.59
CA VAL A 106 -6.58 -21.48 -5.46
C VAL A 106 -7.37 -21.56 -4.13
N LEU A 107 -8.47 -22.30 -4.16
CA LEU A 107 -9.23 -22.74 -3.01
C LEU A 107 -9.04 -24.26 -2.98
N GLY A 108 -7.82 -24.72 -2.72
CA GLY A 108 -7.69 -26.03 -2.10
C GLY A 108 -8.52 -25.94 -0.83
N ALA A 109 -9.61 -26.71 -0.74
CA ALA A 109 -10.49 -26.69 0.40
C ALA A 109 -9.65 -26.95 1.65
N ARG A 110 -9.41 -25.91 2.45
CA ARG A 110 -8.81 -26.07 3.78
C ARG A 110 -9.95 -26.48 4.68
N TYR A 111 -9.89 -27.71 5.18
CA TYR A 111 -10.86 -28.21 6.14
C TYR A 111 -10.54 -27.61 7.52
N GLU A 112 -11.51 -27.61 8.42
CA GLU A 112 -11.27 -27.21 9.80
C GLU A 112 -10.70 -28.38 10.60
N CYS A 113 -9.79 -28.07 11.54
CA CYS A 113 -9.23 -29.02 12.48
C CYS A 113 -10.34 -29.60 13.38
N ASP A 114 -10.43 -30.93 13.44
CA ASP A 114 -11.45 -31.65 14.23
C ASP A 114 -11.24 -31.58 15.76
N GLY A 115 -10.10 -31.03 16.21
CA GLY A 115 -9.89 -30.77 17.63
C GLY A 115 -10.91 -29.76 18.19
N ASP A 116 -11.22 -29.87 19.48
CA ASP A 116 -12.33 -29.16 20.14
C ASP A 116 -13.67 -29.34 19.40
N GLU A 117 -13.99 -30.54 18.93
CA GLU A 117 -15.21 -30.87 18.16
C GLU A 117 -15.40 -29.98 16.90
N GLY A 118 -14.30 -29.52 16.30
CA GLY A 118 -14.34 -28.62 15.15
C GLY A 118 -14.58 -27.16 15.51
N LEU A 119 -14.26 -26.74 16.73
CA LEU A 119 -14.25 -25.32 17.17
C LEU A 119 -12.84 -24.72 17.24
N CYS A 120 -11.81 -25.50 16.90
CA CYS A 120 -10.41 -25.06 16.94
C CYS A 120 -10.13 -23.89 15.98
N GLY A 121 -10.89 -23.77 14.87
CA GLY A 121 -10.73 -22.69 13.88
C GLY A 121 -9.44 -22.75 13.06
N ARG A 122 -8.60 -23.78 13.24
CA ARG A 122 -7.33 -23.94 12.53
C ARG A 122 -7.52 -24.75 11.25
N PRO A 123 -7.00 -24.30 10.10
CA PRO A 123 -7.13 -25.04 8.85
C PRO A 123 -6.22 -26.27 8.80
N VAL A 124 -6.71 -27.35 8.19
CA VAL A 124 -5.98 -28.60 7.88
C VAL A 124 -6.09 -28.94 6.39
N ALA A 125 -5.19 -29.82 5.93
CA ALA A 125 -5.09 -30.18 4.51
C ALA A 125 -6.15 -31.21 4.10
N VAL A 126 -6.55 -32.10 5.01
CA VAL A 126 -7.54 -33.16 4.79
C VAL A 126 -8.66 -33.08 5.84
N GLN A 127 -9.90 -33.40 5.44
CA GLN A 127 -11.04 -33.44 6.34
C GLN A 127 -10.82 -34.50 7.43
N GLY A 128 -11.03 -34.13 8.70
CA GLY A 128 -10.84 -35.04 9.84
C GLY A 128 -9.42 -35.07 10.41
N GLU A 129 -8.49 -34.27 9.87
CA GLU A 129 -7.17 -34.13 10.47
C GLU A 129 -7.18 -33.17 11.68
N TRP A 130 -6.24 -33.39 12.58
CA TRP A 130 -5.95 -32.47 13.68
C TRP A 130 -4.77 -31.58 13.35
N CYS A 131 -4.84 -30.33 13.79
CA CYS A 131 -3.70 -29.41 13.73
C CYS A 131 -2.56 -29.92 14.63
N VAL A 132 -1.35 -29.41 14.41
CA VAL A 132 -0.15 -29.84 15.16
C VAL A 132 -0.29 -29.78 16.68
N VAL A 133 -1.13 -28.89 17.23
CA VAL A 133 -1.36 -28.80 18.68
C VAL A 133 -2.20 -29.99 19.17
N HIS A 134 -3.38 -30.19 18.58
CA HIS A 134 -4.26 -31.31 18.93
C HIS A 134 -3.68 -32.68 18.55
N ALA A 135 -2.85 -32.75 17.49
CA ALA A 135 -2.13 -33.96 17.14
C ALA A 135 -1.19 -34.41 18.27
N HIS A 136 -0.42 -33.48 18.85
CA HIS A 136 0.49 -33.77 19.98
C HIS A 136 -0.25 -34.13 21.27
N GLU A 137 -1.45 -33.59 21.50
CA GLU A 137 -2.26 -33.90 22.68
C GLU A 137 -2.89 -35.30 22.63
N HIS A 138 -3.04 -35.85 21.44
CA HIS A 138 -3.62 -37.18 21.21
C HIS A 138 -2.60 -38.28 20.89
N GLU A 139 -1.30 -37.99 20.89
CA GLU A 139 -0.28 -39.04 20.78
C GLU A 139 -0.36 -39.97 22.01
N PRO A 140 -0.49 -41.30 21.85
CA PRO A 140 -0.43 -42.21 22.97
C PRO A 140 0.99 -42.20 23.56
N ALA A 141 1.10 -41.84 24.84
CA ALA A 141 2.34 -41.97 25.59
C ALA A 141 2.74 -43.46 25.64
N TRP A 142 3.84 -43.78 24.97
CA TRP A 142 4.53 -45.07 25.08
C TRP A 142 5.54 -45.05 26.21
#